data_AF-A0A1C6CT03-F1
#
_entry.id   AF-A0A1C6CT03-F1
#
_cell.length_a   1.000
_cell.length_b   1.000
_cell.length_c   1.000
_cell.angle_alpha   90.00
_cell.angle_beta   90.00
_cell.angle_gamma   90.00
#
_symmetry.space_group_name_H-M   'P 1'
#
loop_
_entity.id
_entity.type
_entity.pdbx_description
1 polymer ?
#
loop_
_entity_poly.entity_id
_entity_poly.type
_entity_poly.pdbx_seq_one_letter_code
_entity_poly.pdbx_strand_id
1 'polypeptide(L)' 'MDILEVKQNLNKTVYYSDFYNIPEPTPFILNACIARKDPRGFLNYSLELLDKTKHAVIIVPIEKVKLKNE' A
#
# COMPACT_ATOMS: atom_id res chain seq x y z
N MET A 1 -1.90 8.26 -2.14
CA MET A 1 -3.23 7.64 -2.31
C MET A 1 -4.16 8.03 -1.17
N ASP A 2 -5.43 8.33 -1.45
CA ASP A 2 -6.48 8.57 -0.46
C ASP A 2 -7.41 7.34 -0.25
N ILE A 3 -8.33 7.41 0.72
CA ILE A 3 -9.22 6.28 1.05
C ILE A 3 -10.22 5.94 -0.07
N LEU A 4 -10.65 6.94 -0.85
CA LEU A 4 -11.57 6.73 -1.97
C LEU A 4 -10.84 6.00 -3.10
N GLU A 5 -9.62 6.43 -3.41
CA GLU A 5 -8.74 5.76 -4.37
C GLU A 5 -8.41 4.33 -3.95
N VAL A 6 -8.15 4.10 -2.66
CA VAL A 6 -7.91 2.74 -2.14
C VAL A 6 -9.07 1.81 -2.47
N LYS A 7 -10.32 2.23 -2.21
CA LYS A 7 -11.51 1.42 -2.53
C LYS A 7 -11.61 1.09 -4.01
N GLN A 8 -11.30 2.06 -4.88
CA GLN A 8 -11.33 1.88 -6.33
C GLN A 8 -10.19 0.98 -6.85
N ASN A 9 -9.12 0.81 -6.07
CA ASN A 9 -7.92 0.07 -6.44
C ASN A 9 -7.72 -1.24 -5.68
N LEU A 10 -8.68 -1.66 -4.85
CA LEU A 10 -8.67 -2.99 -4.26
C LEU A 10 -8.56 -4.07 -5.37
N ASN A 11 -7.72 -5.06 -5.11
CA ASN A 11 -7.35 -6.15 -6.00
C ASN A 11 -6.60 -5.73 -7.28
N LYS A 12 -6.21 -4.46 -7.41
CA LYS A 12 -5.40 -3.97 -8.54
C LYS A 12 -3.92 -3.92 -8.18
N THR A 13 -3.10 -3.86 -9.22
CA THR A 13 -1.66 -3.67 -9.08
C THR A 13 -1.36 -2.23 -8.63
N VAL A 14 -0.64 -2.11 -7.53
CA VAL A 14 -0.09 -0.86 -7.00
C VAL A 14 1.43 -0.99 -6.84
N TYR A 15 2.07 0.14 -6.64
CA TYR A 15 3.53 0.22 -6.57
C TYR A 15 3.95 0.77 -5.22
N TYR A 16 4.89 0.08 -4.58
CA TYR A 16 5.49 0.52 -3.35
C TYR A 16 7.00 0.66 -3.55
N SER A 17 7.54 1.81 -3.19
CA SER A 17 8.97 2.09 -3.23
C SER A 17 9.39 2.52 -1.83
N ASP A 18 9.93 1.59 -1.05
CA ASP A 18 10.75 1.98 0.09
C ASP A 18 12.07 2.50 -0.48
N PHE A 19 12.26 3.82 -0.40
CA PHE A 19 13.46 4.50 -0.84
C PHE A 19 14.70 3.87 -0.18
N TYR A 20 15.37 2.96 -0.88
CA TYR A 20 16.83 2.71 -0.93
C TYR A 20 17.10 1.73 -2.10
N ASN A 21 17.53 2.24 -3.26
CA ASN A 21 18.23 1.49 -4.33
C ASN A 21 17.52 0.32 -5.07
N ILE A 22 16.20 0.27 -5.20
CA ILE A 22 15.56 -0.66 -6.17
C ILE A 22 15.34 0.10 -7.50
N PRO A 23 15.92 -0.33 -8.63
CA PRO A 23 15.85 0.39 -9.91
C PRO A 23 14.44 0.53 -10.48
N GLU A 24 13.51 -0.36 -10.08
CA GLU A 24 12.13 -0.36 -10.56
C GLU A 24 11.14 -0.57 -9.39
N PRO A 25 10.02 0.17 -9.37
CA PRO A 25 9.01 -0.01 -8.34
C PRO A 25 8.41 -1.42 -8.45
N THR A 26 8.48 -2.17 -7.35
CA THR A 26 7.99 -3.55 -7.30
C THR A 26 6.46 -3.55 -7.36
N PRO A 27 5.83 -4.35 -8.25
CA PRO A 27 4.37 -4.43 -8.33
C PRO A 27 3.80 -5.32 -7.21
N PHE A 28 2.77 -4.83 -6.53
CA PHE A 28 2.01 -5.57 -5.51
C PHE A 28 0.52 -5.53 -5.82
N ILE A 29 -0.25 -6.47 -5.27
CA ILE A 29 -1.72 -6.36 -5.27
C ILE A 29 -2.17 -5.67 -4.00
N LEU A 30 -2.93 -4.58 -4.15
CA LEU A 30 -3.61 -3.95 -3.03
C LEU A 30 -4.75 -4.86 -2.53
N ASN A 31 -4.56 -5.51 -1.38
CA ASN A 31 -5.53 -6.48 -0.87
C ASN A 31 -6.52 -5.86 0.11
N ALA A 32 -6.03 -5.08 1.06
CA ALA A 32 -6.86 -4.50 2.10
C ALA A 32 -6.35 -3.13 2.58
N CYS A 33 -7.26 -2.38 3.20
CA CYS A 33 -6.95 -1.17 3.96
C CYS A 33 -7.21 -1.44 5.44
N ILE A 34 -6.20 -1.16 6.26
CA ILE A 34 -6.21 -1.41 7.69
C ILE A 34 -6.25 -0.05 8.39
N ALA A 35 -7.34 0.20 9.13
CA ALA A 35 -7.45 1.36 10.00
C ALA A 35 -6.94 0.99 11.40
N ARG A 36 -6.02 1.79 11.95
CA ARG A 36 -5.51 1.64 13.32
C ARG A 36 -5.66 2.95 14.07
N LYS A 37 -6.15 2.87 15.30
CA LYS A 37 -6.25 4.03 16.18
C LYS A 37 -4.94 4.17 16.96
N ASP A 38 -4.33 5.35 16.95
CA ASP A 38 -3.16 5.65 17.76
C ASP A 38 -3.57 5.86 19.24
N PRO A 39 -2.62 5.86 20.20
CA PRO A 39 -2.92 6.09 21.61
C PRO A 39 -3.56 7.44 21.92
N ARG A 40 -3.45 8.42 21.02
CA ARG A 40 -4.06 9.76 21.15
C ARG A 40 -5.47 9.82 20.54
N GLY A 41 -5.90 8.74 19.90
CA GLY A 41 -7.24 8.57 19.33
C GLY A 41 -7.36 8.89 17.84
N PHE A 42 -6.26 9.19 17.15
CA PHE A 42 -6.27 9.46 15.70
C PHE A 42 -6.30 8.15 14.90
N LEU A 43 -7.05 8.14 13.80
CA LEU A 43 -7.09 7.02 12.86
C LEU A 43 -5.96 7.17 11.84
N ASN A 44 -5.08 6.18 11.78
CA ASN A 44 -4.06 6.01 10.75
C ASN A 44 -4.47 4.85 9.83
N TYR A 45 -4.14 4.98 8.56
CA TYR A 45 -4.45 3.97 7.55
C TYR A 45 -3.18 3.35 7.00
N SER A 46 -3.18 2.03 6.88
CA SER A 46 -2.12 1.26 6.23
C SER A 46 -2.74 0.37 5.15
N LEU A 47 -1.94 0.02 4.16
CA LEU A 47 -2.35 -0.86 3.07
C LEU A 47 -1.64 -2.20 3.21
N GLU A 48 -2.43 -3.25 3.02
CA GLU A 48 -1.93 -4.61 2.90
C GLU A 48 -1.67 -4.90 1.43
N LEU A 49 -0.40 -5.18 1.11
CA LEU A 49 0.07 -5.42 -0.24
C LEU A 49 0.57 -6.85 -0.38
N LEU A 50 0.04 -7.58 -1.35
CA LEU A 50 0.45 -8.95 -1.67
C LEU A 50 1.56 -8.92 -2.71
N ASP A 51 2.69 -9.54 -2.37
CA ASP A 51 3.78 -9.85 -3.29
C ASP A 51 3.47 -11.18 -4.00
N LYS A 52 3.13 -11.10 -5.29
CA LYS A 52 2.85 -12.29 -6.11
C LYS A 52 4.09 -13.18 -6.33
N THR A 53 5.29 -12.63 -6.20
CA THR A 53 6.54 -13.35 -6.47
C THR A 53 7.03 -14.11 -5.26
N LYS A 54 6.81 -13.57 -4.06
CA LYS A 54 7.30 -14.14 -2.79
C LYS A 54 6.23 -14.81 -1.95
N HIS A 55 4.97 -14.82 -2.41
CA HIS A 55 3.81 -15.27 -1.62
C HIS A 55 3.78 -14.62 -0.23
N ALA A 56 4.18 -13.34 -0.17
CA ALA A 56 4.35 -12.60 1.06
C ALA A 56 3.38 -11.42 1.10
N VAL A 57 3.13 -10.93 2.31
CA VAL A 57 2.29 -9.76 2.56
C VAL A 57 3.14 -8.71 3.26
N ILE A 58 3.07 -7.47 2.78
CA ILE A 58 3.66 -6.32 3.47
C ILE A 58 2.56 -5.35 3.89
N ILE A 59 2.74 -4.71 5.04
CA ILE A 59 1.85 -3.67 5.55
C ILE A 59 2.61 -2.37 5.50
N VAL A 60 2.09 -1.41 4.73
CA VAL A 60 2.78 -0.14 4.47
C VAL A 60 1.86 1.04 4.72
N PRO A 61 2.39 2.21 5.12
CA PRO A 61 1.58 3.42 5.24
C PRO A 61 0.95 3.81 3.89
N ILE A 62 -0.30 4.29 3.92
CA ILE A 62 -1.06 4.64 2.70
C ILE A 62 -0.35 5.71 1.86
N GLU A 63 0.35 6.63 2.50
CA GLU A 63 1.08 7.74 1.88
C GLU A 63 2.30 7.28 1.07
N LYS A 64 2.79 6.05 1.29
CA LYS A 64 3.94 5.50 0.57
C LYS A 64 3.58 4.67 -0.66
N VAL A 65 2.29 4.44 -0.91
CA VAL A 65 1.82 3.64 -2.06
C VAL A 65 1.42 4.55 -3.20
N LYS A 66 1.94 4.24 -4.39
CA LYS A 66 1.69 4.98 -5.63
C LYS A 66 0.94 4.13 -6.66
N LEU A 67 0.19 4.81 -7.51
CA LEU A 67 -0.36 4.22 -8.74
C LEU A 67 0.67 4.33 -9.87
N LYS A 68 0.59 3.46 -10.88
CA LYS A 68 1.54 3.41 -12.02
C LYS A 68 1.65 4.72 -12.82
N ASN A 69 0.71 5.63 -12.63
CA ASN A 69 0.53 6.83 -13.44
C ASN A 69 0.90 8.12 -12.68
N GLU A 70 1.57 8.01 -11.52
CA GLU A 70 2.14 9.12 -10.74
C GLU A 70 3.67 9.13 -10.74
#